data_AF-X1VI82-F1
#
_entry.id   AF-X1VI82-F1
#
_cell.length_a   1.000
_cell.length_b   1.000
_cell.length_c   1.000
_cell.angle_alpha   90.00
_cell.angle_beta   90.00
_cell.angle_gamma   90.00
#
_symmetry.space_group_name_H-M   'P 1'
#
loop_
_entity.id
_entity.type
_entity.pdbx_description
1 polymer ?
#
loop_
_entity_poly.entity_id
_entity_poly.type
_entity_poly.pdbx_seq_one_letter_code
_entity_poly.pdbx_strand_id
1 'polypeptide(L)'
;MGLDDSVGGAHGTFSGGSPTYVKGRIGQGIEFDGVSHFVHLPSANPSAYTITLWVRPARTDAASVIVRTSSSGQTTHWSHQLRINPQGVFHHYLWIGSERNVAGTTLVEADEWYHVAIAAANNGPMHLYVNGEEDATSIDVAGTLWGDG
;
A
#
# COMPACT_ATOMS: atom_id res chain seq x y z
N MET A 1 -0.50 -22.90 3.73
CA MET A 1 -0.22 -21.78 4.67
C MET A 1 0.42 -20.71 3.82
N GLY A 2 -0.29 -19.62 3.51
CA GLY A 2 0.28 -18.70 2.52
C GLY A 2 -0.30 -17.30 2.41
N LEU A 3 -1.58 -17.10 2.71
CA LEU A 3 -2.24 -15.79 2.66
C LEU A 3 -3.38 -15.70 3.68
N ASP A 4 -3.36 -16.57 4.68
CA ASP A 4 -4.42 -16.69 5.66
C ASP A 4 -4.31 -15.52 6.64
N ASP A 5 -5.33 -14.68 6.71
CA ASP A 5 -5.54 -13.80 7.85
C ASP A 5 -5.44 -14.60 9.16
N SER A 6 -4.47 -14.24 10.01
CA SER A 6 -4.17 -14.95 11.26
C SER A 6 -5.22 -14.76 12.36
N VAL A 7 -6.11 -13.77 12.21
CA VAL A 7 -7.08 -13.39 13.24
C VAL A 7 -8.51 -13.55 12.73
N GLY A 8 -8.77 -13.12 11.49
CA GLY A 8 -10.11 -13.10 10.90
C GLY A 8 -10.25 -13.98 9.66
N GLY A 9 -11.27 -13.67 8.87
CA GLY A 9 -11.60 -14.37 7.62
C GLY A 9 -11.18 -13.62 6.35
N ALA A 10 -10.42 -12.53 6.47
CA ALA A 10 -10.03 -11.70 5.32
C ALA A 10 -8.81 -12.29 4.60
N HIS A 11 -8.88 -13.57 4.24
CA HIS A 11 -7.78 -14.28 3.59
C HIS A 11 -7.48 -13.69 2.20
N GLY A 12 -6.19 -13.58 1.87
CA GLY A 12 -5.75 -13.14 0.57
C GLY A 12 -5.84 -14.25 -0.48
N THR A 13 -6.11 -13.87 -1.72
CA THR A 13 -6.08 -14.77 -2.88
C THR A 13 -4.99 -14.31 -3.83
N PHE A 14 -4.03 -15.20 -4.12
CA PHE A 14 -2.98 -14.92 -5.10
C PHE A 14 -3.53 -15.03 -6.52
N SER A 15 -3.17 -14.08 -7.38
CA SER A 15 -3.48 -14.06 -8.80
C SER A 15 -2.19 -14.01 -9.62
N GLY A 16 -2.24 -14.55 -10.84
CA GLY A 16 -1.09 -14.59 -11.76
C GLY A 16 -0.32 -15.92 -11.77
N GLY A 17 -0.81 -16.97 -11.10
CA GLY A 17 -0.20 -18.30 -11.11
C GLY A 17 -0.02 -18.85 -9.70
N SER A 18 1.14 -19.44 -9.42
CA SER A 18 1.54 -19.85 -8.07
C SER A 18 2.48 -18.81 -7.46
N PRO A 19 2.30 -18.44 -6.18
CA PRO A 19 3.20 -17.50 -5.51
C PRO A 19 4.62 -18.07 -5.40
N THR A 20 5.61 -17.25 -5.76
CA THR A 20 7.01 -17.54 -5.49
C THR A 20 7.34 -17.04 -4.09
N TYR A 21 7.58 -17.96 -3.16
CA TYR A 21 8.01 -17.62 -1.80
C TYR A 21 9.53 -17.51 -1.72
N VAL A 22 10.00 -16.39 -1.18
CA VAL A 22 11.43 -16.09 -0.95
C VAL A 22 11.67 -15.81 0.53
N LYS A 23 12.94 -15.73 0.93
CA LYS A 23 13.28 -15.26 2.28
C LYS A 23 12.88 -13.78 2.40
N GLY A 24 11.92 -13.50 3.27
CA GLY A 24 11.48 -12.14 3.58
C GLY A 24 12.38 -11.46 4.61
N ARG A 25 12.07 -10.20 4.95
CA ARG A 25 12.70 -9.54 6.10
C ARG A 25 12.43 -10.29 7.40
N ILE A 26 11.19 -10.74 7.56
CA ILE A 26 10.73 -11.59 8.67
C ILE A 26 10.08 -12.82 8.03
N GLY A 27 10.60 -14.02 8.32
CA GLY A 27 10.07 -15.26 7.76
C GLY A 27 10.14 -15.31 6.22
N GLN A 28 9.00 -15.58 5.59
CA GLN A 28 8.86 -15.65 4.13
C GLN A 28 8.22 -14.37 3.58
N GLY A 29 8.64 -14.00 2.36
CA GLY A 29 7.99 -12.98 1.55
C GLY A 29 7.49 -13.58 0.24
N ILE A 30 6.61 -12.86 -0.45
CA ILE A 30 6.15 -13.19 -1.80
C ILE A 30 6.88 -12.30 -2.80
N GLU A 31 7.40 -12.90 -3.86
CA GLU A 31 7.99 -12.17 -4.98
C GLU A 31 6.91 -11.87 -6.04
N PHE A 32 6.83 -10.60 -6.43
CA PHE A 32 5.90 -10.11 -7.45
C PHE A 32 6.68 -9.82 -8.74
N ASP A 33 6.17 -10.29 -9.87
CA ASP A 33 6.79 -10.13 -11.20
C ASP A 33 6.69 -8.71 -11.77
N GLY A 34 5.89 -7.84 -11.13
CA GLY A 34 5.62 -6.48 -11.59
C GLY A 34 4.69 -6.40 -12.82
N VAL A 35 4.08 -7.51 -13.23
CA VAL A 35 3.25 -7.61 -14.43
C VAL A 35 1.87 -8.18 -14.12
N SER A 36 1.81 -9.37 -13.52
CA SER A 36 0.56 -10.14 -13.36
C SER A 36 0.35 -10.68 -11.95
N HIS A 37 1.40 -10.72 -11.13
CA HIS A 37 1.31 -11.22 -9.77
C HIS A 37 0.74 -10.15 -8.85
N PHE A 38 -0.34 -10.49 -8.15
CA PHE A 38 -0.87 -9.68 -7.06
C PHE A 38 -1.63 -10.55 -6.05
N VAL A 39 -1.79 -10.03 -4.83
CA VAL A 39 -2.67 -10.60 -3.83
C VAL A 39 -3.93 -9.75 -3.76
N HIS A 40 -5.08 -10.37 -3.98
CA HIS A 40 -6.36 -9.75 -3.74
C HIS A 40 -6.75 -9.95 -2.27
N LEU A 41 -7.09 -8.86 -1.58
CA LEU A 41 -7.59 -8.89 -0.21
C LEU A 41 -9.06 -8.46 -0.21
N PRO A 42 -9.94 -9.10 0.57
CA PRO A 42 -11.28 -8.58 0.82
C PRO A 42 -11.18 -7.17 1.43
N SER A 43 -11.85 -6.19 0.82
CA SER A 43 -11.89 -4.83 1.35
C SER A 43 -13.12 -4.62 2.23
N ALA A 44 -12.96 -3.83 3.29
CA ALA A 44 -14.05 -3.24 4.04
C ALA A 44 -14.03 -1.71 3.84
N ASN A 45 -15.07 -1.03 4.30
CA ASN A 45 -15.14 0.43 4.34
C ASN A 45 -14.72 0.95 5.72
N PRO A 46 -13.41 1.21 5.97
CA PRO A 46 -12.95 1.72 7.24
C PRO A 46 -13.31 3.19 7.43
N SER A 47 -13.57 3.59 8.68
CA SER A 47 -13.51 5.00 9.09
C SER A 47 -12.10 5.46 9.43
N ALA A 48 -11.17 4.52 9.64
CA ALA A 48 -9.73 4.73 9.79
C ALA A 48 -8.97 3.46 9.42
N TYR A 49 -7.75 3.60 8.88
CA TYR A 49 -6.89 2.47 8.55
C TYR A 49 -5.43 2.72 8.87
N THR A 50 -4.70 1.63 9.01
CA THR A 50 -3.25 1.58 8.90
C THR A 50 -2.89 0.39 8.03
N ILE A 51 -2.07 0.62 7.01
CA ILE A 51 -1.50 -0.42 6.15
C ILE A 51 0.00 -0.40 6.40
N THR A 52 0.57 -1.57 6.73
CA THR A 52 2.00 -1.69 7.01
C THR A 52 2.57 -2.97 6.40
N LEU A 53 3.80 -2.88 5.89
CA LEU A 53 4.52 -4.01 5.33
C LEU A 53 6.03 -3.76 5.30
N TRP A 54 6.78 -4.87 5.21
CA TRP A 54 8.12 -4.86 4.69
C TRP A 54 8.09 -5.02 3.17
N VAL A 55 8.78 -4.14 2.45
CA VAL A 55 8.89 -4.18 0.98
C VAL A 55 10.36 -4.11 0.57
N ARG A 56 10.71 -4.82 -0.50
CA ARG A 56 12.02 -4.77 -1.15
C ARG A 56 11.85 -4.48 -2.65
N PRO A 57 11.79 -3.20 -3.06
CA PRO A 57 11.53 -2.84 -4.45
C PRO A 57 12.69 -3.25 -5.36
N ALA A 58 12.42 -3.95 -6.46
CA ALA A 58 13.44 -4.22 -7.49
C ALA A 58 13.69 -3.03 -8.43
N ARG A 59 12.82 -2.02 -8.37
CA ARG A 59 12.85 -0.80 -9.18
C ARG A 59 12.41 0.39 -8.35
N THR A 60 12.85 1.58 -8.73
CA THR A 60 12.67 2.83 -7.98
C THR A 60 11.83 3.86 -8.73
N ASP A 61 11.34 3.51 -9.92
CA ASP A 61 10.39 4.32 -10.69
C ASP A 61 8.96 4.12 -10.18
N ALA A 62 8.01 4.88 -10.77
CA ALA A 62 6.62 4.87 -10.33
C ALA A 62 6.02 3.46 -10.36
N ALA A 63 5.58 2.97 -9.20
CA ALA A 63 5.04 1.62 -9.05
C ALA A 63 4.03 1.59 -7.90
N SER A 64 2.92 0.87 -8.08
CA SER A 64 1.96 0.62 -7.00
C SER A 64 2.45 -0.51 -6.11
N VAL A 65 2.39 -0.33 -4.80
CA VAL A 65 2.72 -1.38 -3.82
C VAL A 65 1.43 -1.99 -3.28
N ILE A 66 0.52 -1.14 -2.79
CA ILE A 66 -0.83 -1.52 -2.35
C ILE A 66 -1.80 -0.50 -2.92
N VAL A 67 -2.92 -0.96 -3.47
CA VAL A 67 -3.97 -0.10 -4.00
C VAL A 67 -5.33 -0.69 -3.69
N ARG A 68 -6.24 0.15 -3.22
CA ARG A 68 -7.66 -0.19 -3.13
C ARG A 68 -8.36 0.28 -4.40
N THR A 69 -9.23 -0.56 -4.95
CA THR A 69 -9.91 -0.27 -6.23
C THR A 69 -11.29 -0.91 -6.28
N SER A 70 -12.20 -0.34 -7.07
CA SER A 70 -13.51 -0.94 -7.34
C SER A 70 -13.44 -1.99 -8.45
N SER A 71 -14.58 -2.57 -8.81
CA SER A 71 -14.72 -3.43 -9.99
C SER A 71 -14.31 -2.77 -11.31
N SER A 72 -14.20 -1.43 -11.34
CA SER A 72 -13.72 -0.68 -12.51
C SER A 72 -12.20 -0.77 -12.69
N GLY A 73 -11.47 -1.27 -11.69
CA GLY A 73 -10.02 -1.52 -11.77
C GLY A 73 -9.14 -0.31 -11.41
N GLN A 74 -7.89 -0.62 -11.07
CA GLN A 74 -6.95 0.31 -10.44
C GLN A 74 -6.47 1.47 -11.34
N THR A 75 -6.68 1.36 -12.65
CA THR A 75 -6.39 2.45 -13.61
C THR A 75 -7.55 3.44 -13.76
N THR A 76 -8.71 3.15 -13.19
CA THR A 76 -9.95 3.91 -13.40
C THR A 76 -10.54 4.39 -12.09
N HIS A 77 -10.47 3.60 -11.03
CA HIS A 77 -11.06 3.94 -9.75
C HIS A 77 -10.22 3.40 -8.60
N TRP A 78 -9.41 4.25 -7.97
CA TRP A 78 -8.45 3.83 -6.95
C TRP A 78 -8.32 4.84 -5.81
N SER A 79 -7.91 4.34 -4.64
CA SER A 79 -7.65 5.13 -3.43
C SER A 79 -6.82 4.31 -2.43
N HIS A 80 -6.55 4.87 -1.24
CA HIS A 80 -5.84 4.20 -0.12
C HIS A 80 -4.53 3.55 -0.59
N GLN A 81 -3.78 4.26 -1.42
CA GLN A 81 -2.67 3.70 -2.17
C GLN A 81 -1.34 4.01 -1.47
N LEU A 82 -0.53 2.99 -1.27
CA LEU A 82 0.90 3.13 -1.08
C LEU A 82 1.59 2.84 -2.42
N ARG A 83 2.42 3.76 -2.87
CA ARG A 83 3.18 3.65 -4.12
C ARG A 83 4.59 4.23 -3.97
N ILE A 84 5.44 3.91 -4.93
CA ILE A 84 6.62 4.72 -5.26
C ILE A 84 6.18 5.71 -6.33
N ASN A 85 6.49 7.00 -6.17
CA ASN A 85 6.14 8.03 -7.15
C ASN A 85 7.26 8.23 -8.19
N PRO A 86 7.06 9.05 -9.24
CA PRO A 86 8.10 9.31 -10.25
C PRO A 86 9.40 9.93 -9.72
N GLN A 87 9.39 10.47 -8.50
CA GLN A 87 10.57 11.02 -7.81
C GLN A 87 11.34 9.93 -7.04
N GLY A 88 10.87 8.68 -7.04
CA GLY A 88 11.53 7.56 -6.37
C GLY A 88 11.38 7.57 -4.86
N VAL A 89 10.35 8.21 -4.32
CA VAL A 89 10.02 8.17 -2.88
C VAL A 89 8.70 7.44 -2.66
N PHE A 90 8.50 6.91 -1.45
CA PHE A 90 7.19 6.39 -1.05
C PHE A 90 6.15 7.51 -1.01
N HIS A 91 4.91 7.17 -1.34
CA HIS A 91 3.83 8.13 -1.47
C HIS A 91 2.52 7.49 -1.02
N HIS A 92 1.86 8.15 -0.06
CA HIS A 92 0.51 7.85 0.36
C HIS A 92 -0.48 8.70 -0.44
N TYR A 93 -1.33 8.04 -1.23
CA TYR A 93 -2.39 8.67 -2.02
C TYR A 93 -3.76 8.27 -1.50
N LEU A 94 -4.65 9.25 -1.39
CA LEU A 94 -6.03 9.05 -0.97
C LEU A 94 -6.97 9.93 -1.80
N TRP A 95 -8.04 9.32 -2.31
CA TRP A 95 -9.15 10.05 -2.94
C TRP A 95 -10.33 10.10 -1.98
N ILE A 96 -10.92 11.28 -1.79
CA ILE A 96 -12.15 11.50 -0.99
C ILE A 96 -13.18 12.39 -1.73
N GLY A 97 -13.19 12.35 -3.06
CA GLY A 97 -13.85 13.34 -3.92
C GLY A 97 -12.95 14.52 -4.31
N SER A 98 -11.80 14.63 -3.66
CA SER A 98 -10.63 15.38 -4.09
C SER A 98 -9.37 14.63 -3.67
N GLU A 99 -8.25 14.97 -4.28
CA GLU A 99 -6.98 14.30 -4.01
C GLU A 99 -6.39 14.71 -2.65
N ARG A 100 -5.77 13.75 -1.97
CA ARG A 100 -4.88 13.93 -0.83
C ARG A 100 -3.60 13.15 -1.09
N ASN A 101 -2.47 13.80 -0.83
CA ASN A 101 -1.15 13.25 -1.10
C ASN A 101 -0.22 13.56 0.06
N VAL A 102 0.52 12.54 0.49
CA VAL A 102 1.68 12.69 1.36
C VAL A 102 2.84 11.96 0.70
N ALA A 103 3.69 12.72 0.01
CA ALA A 103 4.93 12.20 -0.58
C ALA A 103 6.04 12.27 0.47
N GLY A 104 6.73 11.15 0.65
CA GLY A 104 7.85 11.01 1.57
C GLY A 104 9.09 11.76 1.11
N THR A 105 10.15 11.64 1.89
CA THR A 105 11.46 12.23 1.61
C THR A 105 12.56 11.18 1.43
N THR A 106 12.33 9.96 1.91
CA THR A 106 13.27 8.85 1.75
C THR A 106 13.32 8.39 0.30
N LEU A 107 14.48 8.55 -0.34
CA LEU A 107 14.76 7.99 -1.66
C LEU A 107 14.84 6.46 -1.55
N VAL A 108 14.07 5.78 -2.39
CA VAL A 108 14.06 4.33 -2.49
C VAL A 108 15.27 3.87 -3.29
N GLU A 109 16.01 2.94 -2.71
CA GLU A 109 17.08 2.21 -3.36
C GLU A 109 16.57 0.81 -3.74
N ALA A 110 17.02 0.32 -4.89
CA ALA A 110 16.63 -1.01 -5.36
C ALA A 110 17.24 -2.09 -4.46
N ASP A 111 16.49 -3.19 -4.28
CA ASP A 111 16.87 -4.37 -3.53
C ASP A 111 17.12 -4.16 -2.02
N GLU A 112 16.75 -2.99 -1.49
CA GLU A 112 16.80 -2.68 -0.06
C GLU A 112 15.46 -2.89 0.66
N TRP A 113 15.53 -3.34 1.90
CA TRP A 113 14.33 -3.58 2.72
C TRP A 113 13.87 -2.30 3.42
N TYR A 114 12.61 -1.94 3.20
CA TYR A 114 11.95 -0.84 3.90
C TYR A 114 10.76 -1.35 4.69
N HIS A 115 10.60 -0.85 5.92
CA HIS A 115 9.34 -0.98 6.64
C HIS A 115 8.51 0.28 6.38
N VAL A 116 7.38 0.14 5.70
CA VAL A 116 6.54 1.29 5.31
C VAL A 116 5.18 1.16 5.96
N ALA A 117 4.66 2.28 6.45
CA ALA A 117 3.30 2.36 6.96
C ALA A 117 2.59 3.61 6.45
N ILE A 118 1.32 3.47 6.09
CA ILE A 118 0.42 4.58 5.80
C ILE A 118 -0.80 4.50 6.71
N ALA A 119 -1.27 5.64 7.19
CA ALA A 119 -2.44 5.71 8.06
C ALA A 119 -3.30 6.92 7.71
N ALA A 120 -4.62 6.77 7.79
CA ALA A 120 -5.57 7.87 7.65
C ALA A 120 -6.87 7.58 8.40
N ALA A 121 -7.60 8.64 8.76
CA ALA A 121 -8.91 8.58 9.38
C ALA A 121 -9.88 9.63 8.80
N ASN A 122 -11.18 9.36 8.88
CA ASN A 122 -12.22 10.35 8.58
C ASN A 122 -11.99 11.60 9.43
N ASN A 123 -11.90 12.77 8.78
CA ASN A 123 -11.64 14.06 9.45
C ASN A 123 -10.47 14.00 10.44
N GLY A 124 -9.41 13.27 10.07
CA GLY A 124 -8.21 13.10 10.88
C GLY A 124 -6.94 13.16 10.04
N PRO A 125 -5.78 12.94 10.66
CA PRO A 125 -4.52 13.08 9.97
C PRO A 125 -4.25 11.91 9.02
N MET A 126 -3.51 12.21 7.95
CA MET A 126 -2.98 11.30 6.95
C MET A 126 -1.46 11.28 7.07
N HIS A 127 -0.90 10.10 7.37
CA HIS A 127 0.52 9.91 7.66
C HIS A 127 1.20 8.96 6.67
N LEU A 128 2.51 9.12 6.54
CA LEU A 128 3.43 8.19 5.86
C LEU A 128 4.66 8.01 6.74
N TYR A 129 5.02 6.75 7.00
CA TYR A 129 6.20 6.38 7.77
C TYR A 129 7.10 5.47 6.96
N VAL A 130 8.41 5.69 7.07
CA VAL A 130 9.46 4.84 6.48
C VAL A 130 10.45 4.48 7.58
N ASN A 131 10.72 3.19 7.75
CA ASN A 131 11.60 2.62 8.78
C ASN A 131 11.27 3.03 10.22
N GLY A 132 9.98 3.32 10.48
CA GLY A 132 9.48 3.69 11.81
C GLY A 132 9.51 5.19 12.09
N GLU A 133 9.98 6.01 11.17
CA GLU A 133 10.00 7.47 11.27
C GLU A 133 8.95 8.09 10.35
N GLU A 134 8.35 9.20 10.77
CA GLU A 134 7.41 9.96 9.92
C GLU A 134 8.18 10.63 8.79
N ASP A 135 7.94 10.19 7.55
CA ASP A 135 8.78 10.52 6.39
C ASP A 135 8.30 11.79 5.66
N ALA A 136 7.19 12.38 6.11
CA ALA A 136 6.64 13.64 5.62
C ALA A 136 5.64 14.25 6.61
N THR A 137 5.47 15.57 6.57
CA THR A 137 4.46 16.27 7.36
C THR A 137 3.05 15.75 7.06
N SER A 138 2.35 15.29 8.09
CA SER A 138 0.96 14.86 7.97
C SER A 138 0.03 15.99 7.49
N ILE A 139 -1.02 15.62 6.77
CA ILE A 139 -2.11 16.54 6.37
C ILE A 139 -3.43 16.06 6.95
N ASP A 140 -4.43 16.95 7.02
CA ASP A 140 -5.80 16.56 7.39
C ASP A 140 -6.54 15.99 6.17
N VAL A 141 -7.20 14.85 6.35
CA VAL A 141 -8.06 14.24 5.32
C VAL A 141 -9.20 15.19 4.96
N ALA A 142 -9.80 15.87 5.94
CA ALA A 142 -10.89 16.82 5.79
C ALA A 142 -12.03 16.26 4.95
N GLY A 143 -12.55 15.10 5.38
CA GLY A 143 -13.65 14.40 4.73
C GLY A 143 -13.76 12.95 5.15
N THR A 144 -14.59 12.22 4.41
CA THR A 144 -14.85 10.79 4.62
C THR A 144 -14.01 9.96 3.67
N LEU A 145 -13.36 8.93 4.19
CA LEU A 145 -12.62 7.95 3.41
C LEU A 145 -13.51 7.30 2.34
N TRP A 146 -12.92 7.10 1.18
CA TRP A 146 -13.62 6.56 0.02
C TRP A 146 -14.11 5.13 0.24
N GLY A 147 -15.36 4.87 -0.17
CA GLY A 147 -16.08 3.63 0.14
C GLY A 147 -16.55 2.80 -1.06
N ASP A 148 -16.18 3.19 -2.29
CA ASP A 148 -16.70 2.57 -3.52
C ASP A 148 -15.80 1.44 -4.07
N GLY A 149 -14.76 1.02 -3.34
CA GLY A 149 -13.86 -0.09 -3.71
C GLY A 149 -13.55 -1.02 -2.56
#